data_AF-A0A5C8SP68-F1
#
_entry.id   AF-A0A5C8SP68-F1
#
_cell.length_a   1.000
_cell.length_b   1.000
_cell.length_c   1.000
_cell.angle_alpha   90.00
_cell.angle_beta   90.00
_cell.angle_gamma   90.00
#
_symmetry.space_group_name_H-M   'P 1'
#
loop_
_entity.id
_entity.type
_entity.pdbx_description
1 polymer ?
#
loop_
_entity_poly.entity_id
_entity_poly.type
_entity_poly.pdbx_seq_one_letter_code
_entity_poly.pdbx_strand_id
1 'polypeptide(L)'
;MPKHVFIDQVVQSELKHSRKRLNHSWGVLQSSRSIIDASREAIRKSRTLLRSLPERSIDGAEQEIVQNPLLAMDDEAISHLVDNLIAAYLEACATGDDTDIETIGKALKIIGTHLASEIGPKAAGMPLS
;
A
#
# COMPACT_ATOMS: atom_id res chain seq x y z
N MET A 1 -0.94 57.65 39.75
CA MET A 1 -1.01 56.18 39.82
C MET A 1 -1.70 55.61 38.58
N PRO A 2 -0.98 55.19 37.51
CA PRO A 2 -1.61 54.61 36.31
C PRO A 2 -1.11 53.22 35.88
N LYS A 3 -0.03 52.69 36.47
CA LYS A 3 0.61 51.46 35.98
C LYS A 3 -0.27 50.20 36.11
N HIS A 4 -1.04 50.08 37.18
CA HIS A 4 -1.91 48.90 37.41
C HIS A 4 -3.04 48.79 36.39
N VAL A 5 -3.68 49.90 36.03
CA VAL A 5 -4.80 49.92 35.07
C VAL A 5 -4.35 49.52 33.66
N PHE A 6 -3.13 49.91 33.27
CA PHE A 6 -2.56 49.56 31.98
C PHE A 6 -2.20 48.07 31.89
N ILE A 7 -1.65 47.49 32.97
CA ILE A 7 -1.32 46.05 33.03
C ILE A 7 -2.60 45.21 32.94
N ASP A 8 -3.67 45.59 33.65
CA ASP A 8 -4.95 44.88 33.60
C ASP A 8 -5.58 44.90 32.20
N GLN A 9 -5.48 46.01 31.45
CA GLN A 9 -5.98 46.11 30.08
C GLN A 9 -5.21 45.21 29.11
N VAL A 10 -3.88 45.18 29.22
CA VAL A 10 -3.04 44.32 28.38
C VAL A 10 -3.35 42.84 28.67
N VAL A 11 -3.43 42.45 29.94
CA VAL A 11 -3.76 41.08 30.34
C VAL A 11 -5.16 40.66 29.85
N GLN A 12 -6.16 41.55 29.93
CA GLN A 12 -7.50 41.27 29.39
C GLN A 12 -7.50 41.10 27.87
N SER A 13 -6.72 41.92 27.15
CA SER A 13 -6.61 41.81 25.69
C SER A 13 -5.97 40.49 25.26
N GLU A 14 -4.92 40.05 25.95
CA GLU A 14 -4.24 38.78 25.71
C GLU A 14 -5.13 37.58 26.03
N LEU A 15 -5.87 37.63 27.14
CA LEU A 15 -6.86 36.60 27.46
C LEU A 15 -7.95 36.49 26.39
N LYS A 16 -8.42 37.63 25.86
CA LYS A 16 -9.42 37.65 24.77
C LYS A 16 -8.84 37.07 23.48
N HIS A 17 -7.60 37.40 23.13
CA HIS A 17 -6.92 36.83 21.97
C HIS A 17 -6.68 35.33 22.13
N SER A 18 -6.23 34.88 23.31
CA SER A 18 -6.05 33.47 23.62
C SER A 18 -7.36 32.68 23.50
N ARG A 19 -8.47 33.21 24.04
CA ARG A 19 -9.79 32.59 23.94
C ARG A 19 -10.28 32.49 22.49
N LYS A 20 -10.04 33.51 21.67
CA LYS A 20 -10.34 33.45 20.23
C LYS A 20 -9.55 32.35 19.52
N ARG A 21 -8.25 32.24 19.81
CA ARG A 21 -7.40 31.18 19.23
C ARG A 21 -7.88 29.79 19.64
N LEU A 22 -8.19 29.59 20.92
CA LEU A 22 -8.73 28.32 21.42
C LEU A 22 -10.05 27.93 20.74
N ASN A 23 -10.97 28.89 20.61
CA ASN A 23 -12.24 28.65 19.91
C ASN A 23 -12.02 28.28 18.44
N HIS A 24 -11.08 28.95 17.77
CA HIS A 24 -10.74 28.64 16.38
C HIS A 24 -10.15 27.23 16.25
N SER A 25 -9.17 26.87 17.10
CA SER A 25 -8.59 25.53 17.15
C SER A 25 -9.64 24.45 17.44
N TRP A 26 -10.61 24.73 18.33
CA TRP A 26 -11.73 23.83 18.59
C TRP A 26 -12.60 23.61 17.35
N GLY A 27 -12.90 24.67 16.60
CA GLY A 27 -13.64 24.55 15.34
C GLY A 27 -12.92 23.67 14.32
N VAL A 28 -11.60 23.88 14.14
CA VAL A 28 -10.78 23.06 13.25
C VAL A 28 -10.75 21.59 13.67
N LEU A 29 -10.63 21.32 14.98
CA LEU A 29 -10.63 19.96 15.51
C LEU A 29 -11.99 19.26 15.29
N GLN A 30 -13.09 20.00 15.46
CA GLN A 30 -14.43 19.48 15.21
C GLN A 30 -14.65 19.18 13.73
N SER A 31 -14.24 20.07 12.83
CA SER A 31 -14.27 19.81 11.38
C SER A 31 -13.43 18.59 11.00
N SER A 32 -12.22 18.48 11.55
CA SER A 32 -11.34 17.34 11.31
C SER A 32 -11.98 16.02 11.76
N ARG A 33 -12.63 16.03 12.94
CA ARG A 33 -13.35 14.87 13.45
C ARG A 33 -14.50 14.46 12.54
N SER A 34 -15.27 15.43 12.04
CA SER A 34 -16.37 15.17 11.09
C SER A 34 -15.86 14.52 9.80
N ILE A 35 -14.72 14.98 9.26
CA ILE A 35 -14.10 14.39 8.06
C ILE A 35 -13.66 12.94 8.35
N ILE A 36 -12.99 12.70 9.48
CA ILE A 36 -12.55 11.36 9.88
C ILE A 36 -13.73 10.40 10.00
N ASP A 37 -14.83 10.84 10.60
CA ASP A 37 -16.02 10.01 10.76
C ASP A 37 -16.68 9.69 9.41
N ALA A 38 -16.75 10.67 8.49
CA ALA A 38 -17.22 10.45 7.13
C ALA A 38 -16.32 9.45 6.37
N SER A 39 -14.99 9.56 6.48
CA SER A 39 -14.06 8.59 5.89
C SER A 39 -14.25 7.18 6.46
N ARG A 40 -14.49 7.06 7.78
CA ARG A 40 -14.77 5.76 8.42
C ARG A 40 -16.05 5.14 7.90
N GLU A 41 -17.10 5.93 7.68
CA GLU A 41 -18.34 5.44 7.08
C GLU A 41 -18.13 4.96 5.63
N ALA A 42 -17.36 5.70 4.83
CA ALA A 42 -17.02 5.29 3.47
C ALA A 42 -16.28 3.95 3.46
N ILE A 43 -15.27 3.80 4.32
CA ILE A 43 -14.51 2.53 4.46
C ILE A 43 -15.43 1.38 4.88
N ARG A 44 -16.35 1.61 5.82
CA ARG A 44 -17.33 0.59 6.23
C ARG A 44 -18.22 0.18 5.07
N LYS A 45 -18.75 1.14 4.30
CA LYS A 45 -19.57 0.86 3.12
C LYS A 45 -18.80 0.06 2.07
N SER A 46 -17.55 0.44 1.78
CA SER A 46 -16.69 -0.31 0.86
C SER A 46 -16.43 -1.74 1.34
N ARG A 47 -16.20 -1.95 2.64
CA ARG A 47 -16.04 -3.31 3.21
C ARG A 47 -17.31 -4.13 3.10
N THR A 48 -18.48 -3.54 3.35
CA THR A 48 -19.76 -4.22 3.18
C THR A 48 -19.98 -4.60 1.72
N LEU A 49 -19.66 -3.71 0.78
CA LEU A 49 -19.72 -3.99 -0.65
C LEU A 49 -18.81 -5.15 -1.03
N LEU A 50 -17.54 -5.12 -0.60
CA LEU A 50 -16.58 -6.20 -0.86
C LEU A 50 -17.02 -7.55 -0.25
N ARG A 51 -17.69 -7.55 0.91
CA ARG A 51 -18.29 -8.75 1.51
C ARG A 51 -19.56 -9.22 0.82
N SER A 52 -20.30 -8.31 0.19
CA SER A 52 -21.52 -8.63 -0.56
C SER A 52 -21.24 -9.06 -2.00
N LEU A 53 -20.04 -8.78 -2.50
CA LEU A 53 -19.55 -9.46 -3.70
C LEU A 53 -19.53 -10.95 -3.37
N PRO A 54 -20.06 -11.80 -4.26
CA PRO A 54 -19.95 -13.23 -4.06
C PRO A 54 -18.47 -13.54 -3.84
N GLU A 55 -18.18 -14.34 -2.81
CA GLU A 55 -16.88 -14.98 -2.71
C GLU A 55 -16.63 -15.58 -4.09
N ARG A 56 -15.57 -15.14 -4.77
CA ARG A 56 -14.99 -15.98 -5.81
C ARG A 56 -14.59 -17.22 -5.04
N SER A 57 -15.45 -18.23 -5.10
CA SER A 57 -15.19 -19.55 -4.61
C SER A 57 -13.91 -20.00 -5.30
N ILE A 58 -12.79 -19.92 -4.58
CA ILE A 58 -11.61 -20.73 -4.88
C ILE A 58 -11.86 -22.13 -4.27
N ASP A 59 -13.08 -22.61 -4.42
CA ASP A 59 -13.57 -23.94 -4.06
C ASP A 59 -14.46 -24.34 -5.24
N GLY A 60 -13.90 -25.16 -6.13
CA GLY A 60 -14.60 -25.64 -7.32
C GLY A 60 -14.17 -24.99 -8.64
N ALA A 61 -12.86 -24.90 -8.87
CA ALA A 61 -12.33 -24.82 -10.22
C ALA A 61 -10.97 -25.56 -10.29
N GLU A 62 -11.05 -26.90 -10.17
CA GLU A 62 -10.36 -27.76 -11.15
C GLU A 62 -10.99 -27.55 -12.56
N GLN A 63 -11.19 -26.31 -12.96
CA GLN A 63 -11.48 -25.93 -14.33
C GLN A 63 -10.14 -25.51 -14.88
N GLU A 64 -9.52 -26.48 -15.56
CA GLU A 64 -8.60 -26.26 -16.67
C GLU A 64 -7.53 -25.22 -16.33
N ILE A 65 -6.28 -25.60 -16.06
CA ILE A 65 -5.33 -25.92 -17.14
C ILE A 65 -5.79 -25.40 -18.53
N VAL A 66 -6.27 -24.17 -18.62
CA VAL A 66 -6.25 -23.39 -19.85
C VAL A 66 -4.85 -22.84 -19.91
N GLN A 67 -3.94 -23.74 -20.28
CA GLN A 67 -2.57 -23.48 -20.69
C GLN A 67 -1.77 -22.68 -19.66
N ASN A 68 -1.12 -23.39 -18.73
CA ASN A 68 -0.04 -22.82 -17.94
C ASN A 68 0.99 -22.25 -18.95
N PRO A 69 1.07 -20.92 -19.16
CA PRO A 69 1.82 -20.38 -20.29
C PRO A 69 3.33 -20.65 -20.12
N LEU A 70 3.78 -20.86 -18.88
CA LEU A 70 5.13 -21.32 -18.56
C LEU A 70 5.42 -22.75 -19.03
N LEU A 71 4.45 -23.68 -18.99
CA LEU A 71 4.63 -25.05 -19.49
C LEU A 71 4.58 -25.16 -21.02
N ALA A 72 3.99 -24.15 -21.68
CA ALA A 72 3.95 -24.08 -23.14
C ALA A 72 5.17 -23.36 -23.73
N MET A 73 5.96 -22.68 -22.89
CA MET A 73 7.22 -22.04 -23.26
C MET A 73 8.34 -23.08 -23.24
N ASP A 74 9.20 -23.03 -24.25
CA ASP A 74 10.45 -23.80 -24.19
C ASP A 74 11.41 -23.20 -23.16
N ASP A 75 12.41 -24.00 -22.76
CA ASP A 75 13.41 -23.60 -21.77
C ASP A 75 14.12 -22.28 -22.16
N GLU A 76 14.27 -22.02 -23.46
CA GLU A 76 14.90 -20.82 -23.99
C GLU A 76 14.01 -19.58 -23.82
N ALA A 77 12.71 -19.70 -24.08
CA ALA A 77 11.74 -18.64 -23.82
C ALA A 77 11.60 -18.35 -22.32
N ILE A 78 11.67 -19.37 -21.46
CA ILE A 78 11.69 -19.20 -20.00
C ILE A 78 12.96 -18.46 -19.57
N SER A 79 14.13 -18.84 -20.10
CA SER A 79 15.40 -18.15 -19.82
C SER A 79 15.35 -16.68 -20.24
N HIS A 80 14.87 -16.39 -21.44
CA HIS A 80 14.72 -15.02 -21.92
C HIS A 80 13.74 -14.19 -21.08
N LEU A 81 12.64 -14.79 -20.61
CA LEU A 81 11.70 -14.13 -19.71
C LEU A 81 12.37 -13.75 -18.39
N VAL A 82 13.14 -14.68 -17.81
CA VAL A 82 13.88 -14.45 -16.56
C VAL A 82 14.92 -13.34 -16.75
N ASP A 83 15.71 -13.39 -17.83
CA ASP A 83 16.72 -12.36 -18.12
C ASP A 83 16.10 -10.97 -18.30
N ASN A 84 14.97 -10.88 -19.01
CA ASN A 84 14.24 -9.62 -19.18
C ASN A 84 13.71 -9.08 -17.85
N LEU A 85 13.20 -9.95 -16.97
CA LEU A 85 12.74 -9.55 -15.64
C LEU A 85 13.90 -9.10 -14.73
N ILE A 86 15.06 -9.75 -14.82
CA ILE A 86 16.26 -9.32 -14.10
C ILE A 86 16.72 -7.95 -14.61
N ALA A 87 16.75 -7.73 -15.92
CA ALA A 87 17.11 -6.44 -16.50
C ALA A 87 16.15 -5.33 -16.05
N ALA A 88 14.85 -5.58 -16.11
CA ALA A 88 13.84 -4.63 -15.64
C ALA A 88 13.94 -4.35 -14.14
N TYR A 89 14.27 -5.37 -13.32
CA TYR A 89 14.50 -5.20 -11.89
C TYR A 89 15.70 -4.29 -11.62
N LEU A 90 16.81 -4.50 -12.33
CA LEU A 90 18.01 -3.68 -12.21
C LEU A 90 17.78 -2.24 -12.67
N GLU A 91 16.98 -2.04 -13.72
CA GLU A 91 16.56 -0.71 -14.18
C GLU A 91 15.70 -0.01 -13.13
N ALA A 92 14.72 -0.70 -12.54
CA ALA A 92 13.90 -0.17 -11.45
C ALA A 92 14.74 0.18 -10.20
N CYS A 93 15.76 -0.62 -9.88
CA CYS A 93 16.72 -0.29 -8.82
C CYS A 93 17.55 0.96 -9.16
N ALA A 94 17.92 1.17 -10.42
CA ALA A 94 18.67 2.33 -10.85
C ALA A 94 17.83 3.63 -10.86
N THR A 95 16.53 3.53 -11.14
CA THR A 95 15.58 4.66 -11.10
C THR A 95 15.07 4.97 -9.69
N GLY A 96 15.14 3.99 -8.77
CA GLY A 96 14.62 4.12 -7.41
C GLY A 96 13.10 4.01 -7.34
N ASP A 97 12.46 3.34 -8.31
CA ASP A 97 11.03 3.08 -8.28
C ASP A 97 10.72 1.86 -7.40
N ASP A 98 10.44 2.12 -6.12
CA ASP A 98 10.14 1.08 -5.13
C ASP A 98 8.94 0.18 -5.54
N THR A 99 7.99 0.71 -6.32
CA THR A 99 6.79 -0.05 -6.74
C THR A 99 7.15 -1.09 -7.80
N ASP A 100 7.97 -0.69 -8.77
CA ASP A 100 8.45 -1.58 -9.82
C ASP A 100 9.43 -2.61 -9.26
N ILE A 101 10.32 -2.22 -8.35
CA ILE A 101 11.22 -3.14 -7.63
C ILE A 101 10.40 -4.23 -6.91
N GLU A 102 9.36 -3.86 -6.16
CA GLU A 102 8.54 -4.83 -5.43
C GLU A 102 7.76 -5.74 -6.38
N THR A 103 7.19 -5.18 -7.45
CA THR A 103 6.36 -5.93 -8.41
C THR A 103 7.19 -6.94 -9.19
N ILE A 104 8.34 -6.52 -9.72
CA ILE A 104 9.24 -7.37 -10.50
C ILE A 104 9.89 -8.42 -9.57
N GLY A 105 10.27 -8.04 -8.35
CA GLY A 105 10.81 -8.96 -7.35
C GLY A 105 9.81 -10.08 -6.98
N LYS A 106 8.51 -9.75 -6.85
CA LYS A 106 7.46 -10.77 -6.64
C LYS A 106 7.31 -11.69 -7.85
N ALA A 107 7.39 -11.16 -9.07
CA ALA A 107 7.33 -11.97 -10.29
C ALA A 107 8.50 -12.97 -10.38
N LEU A 108 9.72 -12.51 -10.15
CA LEU A 108 10.92 -13.36 -10.09
C LEU A 108 10.80 -14.45 -9.03
N LYS A 109 10.26 -14.13 -7.85
CA LYS A 109 10.03 -15.11 -6.78
C LYS A 109 9.03 -16.18 -7.20
N ILE A 110 7.93 -15.82 -7.85
CA ILE A 110 6.92 -16.78 -8.33
C ILE A 110 7.55 -17.74 -9.34
N ILE A 111 8.29 -17.22 -10.31
CA ILE A 111 8.98 -18.04 -11.32
C ILE A 111 10.00 -18.96 -10.65
N GLY A 112 10.83 -18.44 -9.74
CA GLY A 112 11.80 -19.23 -9.00
C GLY A 112 11.17 -20.35 -8.17
N THR A 113 10.01 -20.10 -7.53
CA THR A 113 9.27 -21.14 -6.82
C THR A 113 8.69 -22.20 -7.75
N HIS A 114 8.26 -21.80 -8.95
CA HIS A 114 7.74 -22.75 -9.93
C HIS A 114 8.86 -23.63 -10.49
N LEU A 115 9.99 -23.04 -10.89
CA LEU A 115 11.17 -23.78 -11.31
C LEU A 115 11.68 -24.71 -10.20
N ALA A 116 11.69 -24.25 -8.95
CA ALA A 116 12.10 -25.08 -7.81
C ALA A 116 11.22 -26.33 -7.62
N SER A 117 9.94 -26.26 -8.01
CA SER A 117 9.03 -27.41 -7.96
C SER A 117 9.28 -28.44 -9.06
N GLU A 118 9.86 -28.03 -10.20
CA GLU A 118 10.10 -28.88 -11.36
C GLU A 118 11.52 -29.45 -11.42
N ILE A 119 12.54 -28.59 -11.29
CA ILE A 119 13.96 -28.97 -11.39
C ILE A 119 14.66 -29.07 -10.03
N GLY A 120 13.93 -28.77 -8.95
CA GLY A 120 14.43 -28.74 -7.58
C GLY A 120 15.02 -27.37 -7.18
N PRO A 121 14.97 -27.01 -5.88
CA PRO A 121 15.33 -25.67 -5.40
C PRO A 121 16.79 -25.30 -5.69
N LYS A 122 17.70 -26.29 -5.69
CA LYS A 122 19.13 -26.07 -5.97
C LYS A 122 19.38 -25.73 -7.45
N ALA A 123 18.64 -26.33 -8.37
CA ALA A 123 18.77 -26.06 -9.80
C ALA A 123 18.07 -24.75 -10.20
N ALA A 124 16.99 -24.39 -9.49
CA ALA A 124 16.28 -23.12 -9.67
C ALA A 124 16.94 -21.90 -9.00
N GLY A 125 18.13 -22.06 -8.41
CA GLY A 125 18.86 -20.96 -7.76
C GLY A 125 18.20 -20.41 -6.48
N MET A 126 17.26 -21.15 -5.88
CA MET A 126 16.57 -20.74 -4.67
C MET A 126 17.38 -21.12 -3.42
N PRO A 127 17.40 -20.27 -2.36
CA PRO A 127 18.04 -20.62 -1.11
C PRO A 127 17.35 -21.85 -0.51
N LEU A 128 18.15 -22.87 -0.17
CA LEU A 128 17.67 -24.03 0.58
C LEU A 128 17.11 -23.53 1.91
N SER A 129 15.79 -23.63 2.08
CA SER A 129 15.08 -23.28 3.31
C SER A 129 15.11 -24.46 4.28
#